data_AF-A0A7C2Z683-F1
#
_entry.id   AF-A0A7C2Z683-F1
#
_cell.length_a   1.000
_cell.length_b   1.000
_cell.length_c   1.000
_cell.angle_alpha   90.00
_cell.angle_beta   90.00
_cell.angle_gamma   90.00
#
_symmetry.space_group_name_H-M   'P 1'
#
loop_
_entity.id
_entity.type
_entity.pdbx_description
1 polymer ?
#
loop_
_entity_poly.entity_id
_entity_poly.type
_entity_poly.pdbx_seq_one_letter_code
_entity_poly.pdbx_strand_id
1 'polypeptide(L)' 'MPSNTLYYGDNLEVMRKYLPDECIDLVYLDPPFNSNRDYNLLFREQSGEPAQGQIKAFTDTWQ' A
#
# COMPACT_ATOMS: atom_id res chain seq x y z
N MET A 1 18.64 14.74 -0.06
CA MET A 1 17.35 14.65 -0.78
C MET A 1 16.47 15.84 -0.39
N PRO A 2 15.56 16.32 -1.25
CA PRO A 2 14.57 17.31 -0.84
C PRO A 2 13.66 16.72 0.24
N SER A 3 13.25 17.56 1.20
CA SER A 3 12.31 17.16 2.24
C SER A 3 10.93 16.84 1.64
N ASN A 4 10.18 15.96 2.29
CA ASN A 4 8.81 15.58 1.90
C ASN A 4 8.71 15.02 0.45
N THR A 5 9.66 14.18 0.07
CA THR A 5 9.67 13.53 -1.26
C THR A 5 8.72 12.34 -1.30
N LEU A 6 7.91 12.24 -2.36
CA LEU A 6 7.06 11.08 -2.66
C LEU A 6 7.67 10.30 -3.82
N TYR A 7 7.84 8.99 -3.63
CA TYR A 7 8.22 8.05 -4.69
C TYR A 7 7.02 7.16 -5.04
N TYR A 8 6.82 6.86 -6.33
CA TYR A 8 5.76 5.99 -6.83
C TYR A 8 6.36 4.81 -7.59
N GLY A 9 6.04 3.58 -7.19
CA GLY A 9 6.55 2.35 -7.80
C GLY A 9 6.66 1.20 -6.81
N ASP A 10 7.29 0.11 -7.25
CA ASP A 10 7.71 -0.99 -6.37
C ASP A 10 8.70 -0.49 -5.31
N ASN A 11 8.49 -0.86 -4.05
CA ASN A 11 9.27 -0.31 -2.94
C ASN A 11 10.74 -0.73 -3.01
N LEU A 12 11.05 -1.96 -3.42
CA LEU A 12 12.43 -2.46 -3.50
C LEU A 12 13.19 -1.77 -4.63
N GLU A 13 12.57 -1.61 -5.80
CA GLU A 13 13.17 -0.88 -6.91
C GLU A 13 13.41 0.59 -6.56
N VAL A 14 12.40 1.25 -5.98
CA VAL A 14 12.50 2.65 -5.55
C VAL A 14 13.64 2.84 -4.55
N MET A 15 13.68 2.00 -3.51
CA MET A 15 14.69 2.09 -2.46
C MET A 15 16.09 1.94 -3.02
N ARG A 16 16.32 0.94 -3.88
CA ARG A 16 17.65 0.69 -4.47
C ARG A 16 18.13 1.77 -5.44
N LYS A 17 17.21 2.37 -6.20
CA LYS A 17 17.57 3.31 -7.26
C LYS A 17 17.75 4.74 -6.75
N TYR A 18 16.98 5.13 -5.74
CA TYR A 18 16.87 6.54 -5.35
C TYR A 18 17.38 6.86 -3.94
N LEU A 19 17.51 5.87 -3.05
CA LEU A 19 17.98 6.08 -1.69
C LEU A 19 19.44 5.63 -1.53
N PRO A 20 20.38 6.53 -1.17
CA PRO A 20 21.71 6.16 -0.72
C PRO A 20 21.67 5.34 0.56
N ASP A 21 22.78 4.67 0.83
CA ASP A 21 22.99 3.96 2.09
C ASP A 21 22.98 4.95 3.27
N GLU A 22 22.52 4.47 4.43
CA GLU A 22 22.52 5.21 5.71
C GLU A 22 21.84 6.59 5.68
N CYS A 23 20.86 6.81 4.78
CA CYS A 23 20.22 8.11 4.60
C CYS A 23 18.90 8.33 5.38
N ILE A 24 18.42 7.33 6.12
CA ILE A 24 17.12 7.36 6.83
C ILE A 24 17.31 7.06 8.31
N ASP A 25 16.88 7.98 9.18
CA ASP A 25 16.98 7.84 10.63
C ASP A 25 15.85 7.00 11.26
N LEU A 26 14.65 7.04 10.67
CA LEU A 26 13.45 6.36 11.18
C LEU A 26 12.58 5.85 10.04
N VAL A 27 12.10 4.62 10.19
CA VAL A 27 11.21 3.95 9.24
C VAL A 27 9.92 3.57 9.93
N TYR A 28 8.77 3.99 9.37
CA TYR A 28 7.45 3.48 9.74
C TYR A 28 6.88 2.72 8.54
N LEU A 29 6.44 1.47 8.78
CA LEU A 29 5.89 0.60 7.75
C LEU A 29 4.67 -0.15 8.29
N ASP A 30 3.61 -0.18 7.50
CA ASP A 30 2.40 -0.97 7.73
C ASP A 30 2.21 -1.91 6.52
N PRO A 31 3.06 -2.95 6.37
CA PRO A 31 2.95 -3.88 5.26
C PRO A 31 1.65 -4.69 5.40
N PRO A 32 1.09 -5.21 4.29
CA PRO A 32 -0.05 -6.13 4.35
C PRO A 32 0.22 -7.29 5.31
N PHE A 33 -0.75 -7.56 6.17
CA PHE A 33 -0.71 -8.70 7.08
C PHE A 33 -1.08 -9.96 6.30
N ASN A 34 -0.14 -10.88 6.14
CA ASN A 34 -0.32 -12.21 5.56
C ASN A 34 -1.29 -13.05 6.41
N SER A 35 -2.58 -12.70 6.36
CA SER A 35 -3.63 -13.18 7.27
C SER A 35 -4.66 -14.05 6.56
N ASN A 36 -4.45 -14.35 5.26
CA ASN A 36 -5.42 -15.04 4.40
C ASN A 36 -6.81 -14.37 4.38
N ARG A 37 -6.86 -13.05 4.51
CA ARG A 37 -8.12 -12.29 4.45
C ARG A 37 -8.19 -11.53 3.13
N ASP A 38 -9.28 -11.73 2.39
CA ASP A 38 -9.62 -10.89 1.25
C ASP A 38 -9.97 -9.48 1.73
N TYR A 39 -9.09 -8.52 1.45
CA TYR A 39 -9.36 -7.11 1.71
C TYR A 39 -10.29 -6.57 0.62
N ASN A 40 -11.60 -6.65 0.86
CA ASN A 40 -12.61 -6.08 -0.02
C ASN A 40 -12.78 -4.58 0.26
N LEU A 41 -12.55 -3.73 -0.74
CA LEU A 41 -12.96 -2.32 -0.68
C LEU A 41 -14.49 -2.28 -0.76
N LEU A 42 -15.15 -2.07 0.38
CA LEU A 42 -16.58 -1.78 0.43
C LEU A 42 -16.77 -0.32 0.05
N PHE A 43 -17.11 -0.04 -1.22
CA PHE A 43 -17.65 1.26 -1.57
C PHE A 43 -19.03 1.37 -0.91
N ARG A 44 -19.17 2.30 0.04
CA ARG A 44 -20.49 2.74 0.51
C ARG A 44 -20.93 3.84 -0.44
N GLU A 45 -22.02 3.61 -1.18
CA GLU A 45 -22.67 4.72 -1.86
C GLU A 45 -23.15 5.74 -0.82
N GLN A 46 -23.11 7.03 -1.16
CA GLN A 46 -23.53 8.12 -0.26
C GLN A 46 -25.01 7.99 0.18
N SER A 47 -25.79 7.12 -0.48
CA SER A 47 -27.18 6.76 -0.17
C SER A 47 -27.34 5.82 1.02
N GLY A 48 -26.27 5.19 1.52
CA GLY A 48 -26.33 4.21 2.61
C GLY A 48 -26.76 2.79 2.19
N GLU A 49 -27.05 2.57 0.91
CA GLU A 49 -27.35 1.25 0.35
C GLU A 49 -26.07 0.43 0.13
N PRO A 50 -26.12 -0.91 0.27
CA PRO A 50 -24.98 -1.77 -0.03
C PRO A 50 -24.68 -1.74 -1.53
N ALA A 51 -23.49 -1.29 -1.92
CA ALA A 51 -23.06 -1.32 -3.31
C ALA A 51 -23.04 -2.77 -3.83
N GLN A 52 -23.76 -3.03 -4.91
CA GLN A 52 -23.92 -4.37 -5.51
C GLN A 52 -22.63 -4.93 -6.16
N GLY A 53 -21.52 -4.19 -6.12
CA GLY A 53 -20.24 -4.62 -6.69
C GLY A 53 -19.14 -4.64 -5.65
N GLN A 54 -18.74 -5.84 -5.20
CA GLN A 54 -17.43 -6.02 -4.57
C GLN A 54 -16.37 -5.90 -5.68
N ILE A 55 -15.60 -4.81 -5.66
CA ILE A 55 -14.42 -4.68 -6.51
C ILE A 55 -13.23 -5.24 -5.71
N LYS A 56 -12.54 -6.23 -6.27
CA LYS A 56 -11.33 -6.81 -5.69
C LYS A 56 -10.25 -5.72 -5.54
N ALA A 57 -9.86 -5.37 -4.32
CA ALA A 57 -8.91 -4.27 -4.06
C ALA A 57 -7.46 -4.66 -4.41
N PHE A 58 -7.05 -5.85 -4.00
CA PHE A 58 -5.82 -6.53 -4.42
C PHE A 58 -5.90 -8.00 -3.99
N THR A 59 -5.06 -8.87 -4.56
CA THR A 59 -4.85 -10.23 -4.03
C THR A 59 -3.61 -10.16 -3.16
N ASP A 60 -3.69 -10.66 -1.93
CA ASP A 60 -2.50 -10.89 -1.11
C ASP A 60 -1.57 -11.87 -1.85
N THR A 61 -0.33 -11.48 -2.11
CA THR A 61 0.67 -12.30 -2.81
C THR A 61 1.77 -12.81 -1.88
N TRP A 62 1.59 -12.76 -0.56
CA TRP A 62 2.59 -13.23 0.40
C TRP A 62 2.53 -14.76 0.53
N GLN A 63 3.47 -15.47 -0.09
CA GLN A 63 3.76 -16.89 0.16
C GLN A 63 4.64 -17.08 1.40
#